data_AF-A0A0C2FPQ3-F1
#
_entry.id   AF-A0A0C2FPQ3-F1
#
_cell.length_a   1.000
_cell.length_b   1.000
_cell.length_c   1.000
_cell.angle_alpha   90.00
_cell.angle_beta   90.00
_cell.angle_gamma   90.00
#
_symmetry.space_group_name_H-M   'P 1'
#
loop_
_entity.id
_entity.type
_entity.pdbx_description
1 polymer ?
#
loop_
_entity_poly.entity_id
_entity_poly.type
_entity_poly.pdbx_seq_one_letter_code
_entity_poly.pdbx_strand_id
1 'polypeptide(L)'
;VLGCSANIKDCMKQKSVEEIYKGIDKVHPDEMTAAAPPKVSLIGLTNKEAALFTIKRVAPFMHKFGVDPSDYPNWNRDRLIAELK
;
A
#
# COMPACT_ATOMS: atom_id res chain seq x y z
N VAL A 1 17.62 -10.29 -6.01
CA VAL A 1 18.24 -9.77 -4.76
C VAL A 1 18.72 -10.90 -3.84
N LEU A 2 17.90 -11.91 -3.52
CA LEU A 2 18.35 -13.10 -2.75
C LEU A 2 18.41 -14.42 -3.56
N GLY A 3 18.01 -14.38 -4.83
CA GLY A 3 18.04 -15.56 -5.73
C GLY A 3 16.97 -16.61 -5.44
N CYS A 4 16.02 -16.35 -4.54
CA CYS A 4 14.92 -17.25 -4.23
C CYS A 4 13.73 -16.97 -5.16
N SER A 5 13.50 -17.84 -6.15
CA SER A 5 12.36 -17.73 -7.11
C SER A 5 11.34 -18.87 -6.96
N ALA A 6 11.80 -20.09 -6.67
CA ALA A 6 10.96 -21.25 -6.37
C ALA A 6 11.24 -21.75 -4.94
N ASN A 7 10.24 -22.32 -4.27
CA ASN A 7 10.34 -22.81 -2.89
C ASN A 7 10.95 -21.79 -1.92
N ILE A 8 10.38 -20.57 -1.92
CA ILE A 8 10.88 -19.39 -1.19
C ILE A 8 11.20 -19.72 0.27
N LYS A 9 10.32 -20.49 0.94
CA LYS A 9 10.48 -20.85 2.35
C LYS A 9 11.78 -21.61 2.62
N ASP A 10 12.11 -22.58 1.78
CA ASP A 10 13.29 -23.42 1.98
C ASP A 10 14.57 -22.70 1.54
N CYS A 11 14.49 -21.91 0.47
CA CYS A 11 15.60 -21.05 0.04
C CYS A 11 15.95 -20.00 1.11
N MET A 12 14.95 -19.34 1.71
CA MET A 12 15.19 -18.29 2.72
C MET A 12 15.77 -18.85 4.02
N LYS A 13 15.42 -20.09 4.41
CA LYS A 13 16.03 -20.78 5.56
C LYS A 13 17.52 -21.07 5.38
N GLN A 14 17.99 -21.14 4.14
CA GLN A 14 19.39 -21.40 3.81
C GLN A 14 20.23 -20.11 3.75
N LYS A 15 19.60 -18.93 3.84
CA LYS A 15 20.29 -17.64 3.82
C LYS A 15 20.79 -17.24 5.20
N SER A 16 21.95 -16.58 5.24
CA SER A 16 22.43 -15.96 6.46
C SER A 16 21.60 -14.73 6.82
N VAL A 17 21.63 -14.34 8.09
CA VAL A 17 20.94 -13.14 8.58
C VAL A 17 21.46 -11.89 7.86
N GLU A 18 22.76 -11.81 7.64
CA GLU A 18 23.42 -10.70 6.94
C GLU A 18 23.04 -10.64 5.46
N GLU A 19 22.91 -11.80 4.79
CA GLU A 19 22.40 -11.85 3.42
C GLU A 19 20.98 -11.31 3.36
N ILE A 20 20.11 -11.70 4.30
CA ILE A 20 18.73 -11.24 4.38
C ILE A 20 18.68 -9.73 4.60
N TYR A 21 19.46 -9.18 5.54
CA TYR A 21 19.53 -7.74 5.78
C TYR A 21 19.97 -6.96 4.54
N LYS A 22 21.07 -7.39 3.89
CA LYS A 22 21.49 -6.77 2.62
C LYS A 22 20.43 -6.90 1.52
N GLY A 23 19.66 -7.97 1.56
CA GLY A 23 18.53 -8.17 0.66
C GLY A 23 17.40 -7.18 0.91
N ILE A 24 17.09 -6.90 2.18
CA ILE A 24 16.09 -5.92 2.61
C ILE A 24 16.52 -4.50 2.21
N ASP A 25 17.78 -4.13 2.44
CA ASP A 25 18.31 -2.80 2.08
C ASP A 25 18.14 -2.53 0.58
N LYS A 26 18.43 -3.52 -0.27
CA LYS A 26 18.28 -3.39 -1.73
C LYS A 26 16.83 -3.26 -2.21
N VAL A 27 15.85 -3.63 -1.39
CA VAL A 27 14.43 -3.43 -1.70
C VAL A 27 13.83 -2.28 -0.88
N HIS A 28 14.67 -1.49 -0.21
CA HIS A 28 14.23 -0.28 0.46
C HIS A 28 13.73 0.73 -0.60
N PRO A 29 12.54 1.34 -0.41
CA PRO A 29 11.97 2.26 -1.38
C PRO A 29 12.91 3.40 -1.79
N ASP A 30 13.70 3.93 -0.86
CA ASP A 30 14.66 5.01 -1.17
C ASP A 30 15.79 4.52 -2.08
N GLU A 31 16.35 3.34 -1.83
CA GLU A 31 17.40 2.73 -2.65
C GLU A 31 16.87 2.39 -4.05
N MET A 32 15.64 1.84 -4.12
CA MET A 32 14.99 1.54 -5.39
C MET A 32 14.67 2.80 -6.19
N THR A 33 14.23 3.87 -5.51
CA THR A 33 13.92 5.16 -6.15
C THR A 33 15.18 5.85 -6.64
N ALA A 34 16.28 5.79 -5.86
CA ALA A 34 17.58 6.34 -6.26
C ALA A 34 18.18 5.61 -7.47
N ALA A 35 17.98 4.29 -7.57
CA ALA A 35 18.44 3.48 -8.69
C ALA A 35 17.51 3.53 -9.92
N ALA A 36 16.30 4.06 -9.78
CA ALA A 36 15.32 4.11 -10.86
C ALA A 36 15.69 5.20 -11.90
N PRO A 37 15.46 4.95 -13.20
CA PRO A 37 15.67 5.98 -14.21
C PRO A 37 14.71 7.16 -13.98
N PRO A 38 15.19 8.43 -14.08
CA PRO A 38 14.33 9.59 -13.92
C PRO A 38 13.17 9.57 -14.93
N LYS A 39 11.95 9.80 -14.43
CA LYS A 39 10.75 9.89 -15.25
C LYS A 39 9.93 11.11 -14.85
N VAL A 40 9.63 11.97 -15.83
CA VAL A 40 8.75 13.12 -15.62
C VAL A 40 7.41 12.61 -15.09
N SER A 41 7.05 13.11 -13.90
CA SER A 41 5.88 12.66 -13.16
C SER A 41 5.22 13.86 -12.48
N LEU A 42 3.89 13.90 -12.48
CA LEU A 42 3.11 14.84 -11.69
C LEU A 42 2.68 14.13 -10.40
N ILE A 43 3.11 14.63 -9.25
CA ILE A 43 2.76 14.08 -7.94
C ILE A 43 1.79 15.05 -7.27
N GLY A 44 0.60 14.56 -6.90
CA GLY A 44 -0.42 15.32 -6.18
C GLY A 44 -0.66 14.73 -4.80
N LEU A 45 -0.78 15.60 -3.80
CA LEU A 45 -1.14 15.24 -2.43
C LEU A 45 -2.36 16.05 -2.00
N THR A 46 -3.23 15.45 -1.21
CA THR A 46 -4.39 16.13 -0.63
C THR A 46 -4.10 16.63 0.78
N ASN A 47 -4.80 17.68 1.21
CA ASN A 47 -4.66 18.18 2.58
C ASN A 47 -5.23 17.12 3.56
N LYS A 48 -4.45 16.76 4.59
CA LYS A 48 -4.82 15.79 5.64
C LYS A 48 -5.01 14.34 5.20
N GLU A 49 -4.22 13.80 4.28
CA GLU A 49 -4.27 12.36 3.89
C GLU A 49 -4.21 11.37 5.06
N ALA A 50 -3.45 11.70 6.10
CA ALA A 50 -3.35 10.88 7.31
C ALA A 50 -4.67 10.77 8.09
N ALA A 51 -5.62 11.70 7.90
CA ALA A 51 -6.87 11.71 8.64
C ALA A 51 -7.70 10.44 8.39
N LEU A 52 -7.71 9.92 7.15
CA LEU A 52 -8.42 8.68 6.82
C LEU A 52 -7.90 7.50 7.64
N PHE A 53 -6.58 7.36 7.75
CA PHE A 53 -5.95 6.26 8.49
C PHE A 53 -6.13 6.42 10.00
N THR A 54 -6.08 7.65 10.51
CA THR A 54 -6.38 7.95 11.92
C THR A 54 -7.82 7.59 12.27
N ILE A 55 -8.79 7.94 11.42
CA ILE A 55 -10.20 7.59 11.64
C ILE A 55 -10.40 6.08 11.56
N LYS A 56 -9.77 5.37 10.61
CA LYS A 56 -9.83 3.90 10.52
C LYS A 56 -9.37 3.20 11.81
N ARG A 57 -8.40 3.78 12.54
CA ARG A 57 -7.94 3.25 13.83
C ARG A 57 -8.96 3.45 14.95
N VAL A 58 -9.63 4.60 14.98
CA VAL A 58 -10.56 4.98 16.07
C VAL A 58 -11.98 4.47 15.83
N ALA A 59 -12.36 4.32 14.58
CA ALA A 59 -13.69 3.89 14.13
C ALA A 59 -13.53 2.73 13.13
N PRO A 60 -13.38 1.48 13.64
CA PRO A 60 -13.20 0.30 12.79
C PRO A 60 -14.31 0.24 11.73
N PHE A 61 -15.57 0.44 12.10
CA PHE A 61 -16.72 0.39 11.19
C PHE A 61 -16.60 1.20 9.87
N MET A 62 -15.67 2.15 9.75
CA MET A 62 -15.27 2.77 8.48
C MET A 62 -14.77 1.77 7.41
N HIS A 63 -14.47 0.50 7.72
CA HIS A 63 -14.27 -0.52 6.67
C HIS A 63 -15.50 -0.70 5.76
N LYS A 64 -16.68 -0.24 6.19
CA LYS A 64 -17.94 -0.27 5.44
C LYS A 64 -18.10 0.85 4.41
N PHE A 65 -17.15 1.78 4.30
CA PHE A 65 -17.13 2.75 3.19
C PHE A 65 -16.68 2.14 1.85
N GLY A 66 -16.28 0.86 1.85
CA GLY A 66 -16.13 0.11 0.62
C GLY A 66 -17.49 -0.12 -0.02
N VAL A 67 -17.70 0.48 -1.19
CA VAL A 67 -18.85 0.17 -2.04
C VAL A 67 -18.48 -1.04 -2.88
N ASP A 68 -19.37 -2.01 -3.01
CA ASP A 68 -19.14 -3.11 -3.95
C ASP A 68 -19.02 -2.53 -5.37
N PRO A 69 -18.03 -2.95 -6.18
CA PRO A 69 -17.91 -2.50 -7.57
C PRO A 69 -19.21 -2.65 -8.39
N SER A 70 -20.07 -3.63 -8.08
CA SER A 70 -21.38 -3.77 -8.74
C SER A 70 -22.33 -2.61 -8.46
N ASP A 71 -22.14 -1.91 -7.34
CA ASP A 71 -22.99 -0.80 -6.89
C ASP A 71 -22.48 0.58 -7.32
N TYR A 72 -21.30 0.67 -7.94
CA TYR A 72 -20.72 1.95 -8.40
C TYR A 72 -21.65 2.76 -9.31
N PRO A 73 -22.38 2.17 -10.29
CA PRO A 73 -23.32 2.94 -11.13
C PRO A 73 -24.42 3.63 -10.31
N ASN A 74 -24.75 3.08 -9.15
CA ASN A 74 -25.78 3.57 -8.24
C ASN A 74 -25.20 4.35 -7.05
N TRP A 75 -23.89 4.58 -7.02
CA TRP A 75 -23.21 5.31 -5.96
C TRP A 75 -23.07 6.78 -6.35
N ASN A 76 -23.98 7.62 -5.85
CA ASN A 76 -24.04 9.04 -6.14
C ASN A 76 -23.94 9.90 -4.87
N ARG A 77 -23.87 11.23 -5.06
CA ARG A 77 -23.71 12.19 -3.96
C ARG A 77 -24.84 12.08 -2.93
N ASP A 78 -26.08 11.91 -3.37
CA ASP A 78 -27.24 11.84 -2.48
C ASP A 78 -27.20 10.57 -1.61
N ARG A 79 -26.79 9.45 -2.20
CA ARG A 79 -26.59 8.18 -1.49
C ARG A 79 -25.45 8.28 -0.47
N LEU A 80 -24.32 8.91 -0.83
CA LEU A 80 -23.24 9.19 0.12
C LEU A 80 -23.70 10.05 1.29
N ILE A 81 -24.50 11.09 1.04
CA ILE A 81 -25.03 11.96 2.10
C ILE A 81 -25.98 11.17 3.02
N ALA A 82 -26.77 10.22 2.49
CA ALA A 82 -27.67 9.39 3.28
C ALA A 82 -26.92 8.44 4.23
N GLU A 83 -25.80 7.85 3.80
CA GLU A 83 -24.99 6.94 4.61
C GLU A 83 -24.14 7.66 5.68
N LEU A 84 -23.88 8.96 5.49
CA LEU A 84 -23.12 9.78 6.43
C LEU A 84 -23.98 10.48 7.50
N LYS A 85 -25.31 10.43 7.37
CA LYS A 85 -26.27 10.97 8.36
C LYS A 85 -26.59 9.93 9.43
#